data_AF-A0A5K0WWC8-F1
#
_entry.id   AF-A0A5K0WWC8-F1
#
_cell.length_a   1.000
_cell.length_b   1.000
_cell.length_c   1.000
_cell.angle_alpha   90.00
_cell.angle_beta   90.00
_cell.angle_gamma   90.00
#
_symmetry.space_group_name_H-M   'P 1'
#
loop_
_entity.id
_entity.type
_entity.pdbx_description
1 polymer ?
#
loop_
_entity_poly.entity_id
_entity_poly.type
_entity_poly.pdbx_seq_one_letter_code
_entity_poly.pdbx_strand_id
1 'polypeptide(L)'
;EASGWLSLSSLGLSLSFILFFLVMFTFSAGASSAVAWKLNYYQWVMQFFEQYNLNEAACQFALAALEQVDEVVQLENQLHSGALPESAATIRGRLWANIFKFNLDLSHYSDAYSAIISNPDEESKHICLRRFIIVLCEHGAFE
;
A
#
# COMPACT_ATOMS: atom_id res chain seq x y z
N GLU A 1 -37.71 12.70 5.12
CA GLU A 1 -36.64 11.87 4.56
C GLU A 1 -35.83 12.68 3.55
N ALA A 2 -34.71 13.30 3.97
CA ALA A 2 -33.81 14.05 3.07
C ALA A 2 -32.45 14.33 3.73
N SER A 3 -31.88 13.37 4.46
CA SER A 3 -30.60 13.54 5.19
C SER A 3 -29.46 12.64 4.69
N GLY A 4 -29.68 11.83 3.64
CA GLY A 4 -28.67 10.89 3.13
C GLY A 4 -27.73 11.44 2.05
N TRP A 5 -28.03 12.59 1.45
CA TRP A 5 -27.29 13.09 0.27
C TRP A 5 -26.21 14.14 0.58
N LEU A 6 -26.16 14.67 1.81
CA LEU A 6 -25.21 15.72 2.19
C LEU A 6 -23.85 15.20 2.70
N SER A 7 -23.64 13.87 2.79
CA SER A 7 -22.35 13.30 3.19
C SER A 7 -21.44 12.89 2.02
N LEU A 8 -21.89 13.01 0.78
CA LEU A 8 -21.08 12.66 -0.40
C LEU A 8 -20.33 13.86 -0.99
N SER A 9 -20.70 15.10 -0.63
CA SER A 9 -19.98 16.30 -1.03
C SER A 9 -18.75 16.61 -0.16
N SER A 10 -18.57 15.93 0.99
CA SER A 10 -17.36 16.08 1.81
C SER A 10 -16.21 15.17 1.34
N LEU A 11 -16.50 14.17 0.50
CA LEU A 11 -15.50 13.48 -0.30
C LEU A 11 -15.29 14.33 -1.55
N GLY A 12 -14.44 15.35 -1.44
CA GLY A 12 -14.05 16.23 -2.55
C GLY A 12 -13.28 15.48 -3.65
N LEU A 13 -13.86 14.44 -4.24
CA LEU A 13 -13.37 13.81 -5.45
C LEU A 13 -13.78 14.72 -6.60
N SER A 14 -12.94 15.74 -6.85
CA SER A 14 -13.16 16.66 -7.96
C SER A 14 -13.30 15.87 -9.27
N LEU A 15 -13.94 16.46 -10.28
CA LEU A 15 -13.99 15.90 -11.64
C LEU A 15 -12.58 15.51 -12.14
N SER A 16 -11.55 16.21 -11.67
CA SER A 16 -10.13 15.93 -11.89
C SER A 16 -9.68 14.59 -11.30
N PHE A 17 -10.24 14.17 -10.17
CA PHE A 17 -9.95 12.91 -9.52
C PHE A 17 -10.53 11.72 -10.28
N ILE A 18 -11.77 11.85 -10.76
CA ILE A 18 -12.41 10.85 -11.64
C ILE A 18 -11.74 10.81 -13.01
N LEU A 19 -11.34 11.97 -13.55
CA LEU A 19 -10.62 12.05 -14.81
C LEU A 19 -9.21 11.48 -14.71
N PHE A 20 -8.51 11.73 -13.59
CA PHE A 20 -7.22 11.10 -13.28
C PHE A 20 -7.36 9.58 -13.19
N PHE A 21 -8.43 9.09 -12.53
CA PHE A 21 -8.77 7.68 -12.46
C PHE A 21 -8.99 7.05 -13.84
N LEU A 22 -9.77 7.72 -14.70
CA LEU A 22 -10.05 7.28 -16.06
C LEU A 22 -8.79 7.30 -16.95
N VAL A 23 -7.93 8.32 -16.79
CA VAL A 23 -6.68 8.48 -17.55
C VAL A 23 -5.65 7.43 -17.14
N MET A 24 -5.48 7.14 -15.85
CA MET A 24 -4.59 6.08 -15.37
C MET A 24 -5.11 4.68 -15.78
N PHE A 25 -6.41 4.45 -15.68
CA PHE A 25 -7.04 3.20 -16.13
C PHE A 25 -6.86 2.98 -17.64
N THR A 26 -7.02 4.02 -18.46
CA THR A 26 -6.86 3.93 -19.93
C THR A 26 -5.40 3.85 -20.36
N PHE A 27 -4.47 4.50 -19.67
CA PHE A 27 -3.03 4.38 -19.89
C PHE A 27 -2.48 2.99 -19.53
N SER A 28 -3.14 2.33 -18.58
CA SER A 28 -2.86 0.98 -18.09
C SER A 28 -3.48 -0.14 -18.97
N ALA A 29 -4.09 0.18 -20.11
CA ALA A 29 -4.77 -0.81 -20.97
C ALA A 29 -3.85 -1.51 -22.01
N GLY A 30 -2.53 -1.51 -21.82
CA GLY A 30 -1.63 -2.40 -22.57
C GLY A 30 -1.64 -3.82 -21.97
N ALA A 31 -1.43 -4.87 -22.76
CA ALA A 31 -1.49 -6.27 -22.28
C ALA A 31 -0.58 -6.57 -21.07
N SER A 32 0.60 -5.93 -21.01
CA SER A 32 1.52 -5.99 -19.86
C SER A 32 0.92 -5.34 -18.60
N SER A 33 0.07 -4.33 -18.78
CA SER A 33 -0.60 -3.62 -17.71
C SER A 33 -1.95 -4.24 -17.30
N ALA A 34 -2.53 -5.15 -18.09
CA ALA A 34 -3.69 -5.96 -17.66
C ALA A 34 -3.32 -7.04 -16.63
N VAL A 35 -2.04 -7.40 -16.51
CA VAL A 35 -1.57 -8.37 -15.51
C VAL A 35 -1.45 -7.70 -14.14
N ALA A 36 -0.92 -6.48 -14.08
CA ALA A 36 -0.58 -5.79 -12.83
C ALA A 36 -1.57 -4.70 -12.40
N TRP A 37 -2.68 -4.46 -13.13
CA TRP A 37 -3.57 -3.32 -12.84
C TRP A 37 -4.13 -3.32 -11.41
N LYS A 38 -4.48 -4.48 -10.85
CA LYS A 38 -4.98 -4.58 -9.46
C LYS A 38 -3.92 -4.16 -8.44
N LEU A 39 -2.69 -4.67 -8.62
CA LEU A 39 -1.55 -4.33 -7.78
C LEU A 39 -1.28 -2.81 -7.85
N ASN A 40 -1.22 -2.26 -9.06
CA ASN A 40 -1.01 -0.83 -9.29
C ASN A 40 -2.13 0.02 -8.68
N TYR A 41 -3.37 -0.43 -8.80
CA TYR A 41 -4.54 0.21 -8.22
C TYR A 41 -4.44 0.26 -6.69
N TYR A 42 -4.17 -0.86 -6.03
CA TYR A 42 -4.04 -0.90 -4.57
C TYR A 42 -2.87 -0.07 -4.05
N GLN A 43 -1.72 -0.10 -4.74
CA GLN A 43 -0.58 0.77 -4.39
C GLN A 43 -0.93 2.25 -4.52
N TRP A 44 -1.65 2.63 -5.58
CA TRP A 44 -2.07 4.02 -5.76
C TRP A 44 -3.06 4.47 -4.68
N VAL A 45 -4.07 3.65 -4.36
CA VAL A 45 -5.06 3.99 -3.33
C VAL A 45 -4.41 4.04 -1.94
N MET A 46 -3.46 3.15 -1.64
CA MET A 46 -2.64 3.20 -0.43
C MET A 46 -1.94 4.57 -0.30
N GLN A 47 -1.22 5.01 -1.33
CA GLN A 47 -0.52 6.29 -1.34
C GLN A 47 -1.48 7.48 -1.22
N PHE A 48 -2.66 7.38 -1.84
CA PHE A 48 -3.69 8.38 -1.71
C PHE A 48 -4.16 8.51 -0.25
N PHE A 49 -4.50 7.42 0.42
CA PHE A 49 -4.90 7.48 1.83
C PHE A 49 -3.77 7.96 2.75
N GLU A 50 -2.54 7.55 2.47
CA GLU A 50 -1.34 8.01 3.18
C GLU A 50 -1.19 9.54 3.10
N GLN A 51 -1.47 10.17 1.95
CA GLN A 51 -1.39 11.63 1.78
C GLN A 51 -2.32 12.40 2.75
N TYR A 52 -3.43 11.77 3.18
CA TYR A 52 -4.38 12.34 4.13
C TYR A 52 -4.21 11.79 5.55
N ASN A 53 -3.10 11.09 5.84
CA ASN A 53 -2.83 10.42 7.12
C ASN A 53 -3.91 9.41 7.55
N LEU A 54 -4.62 8.82 6.59
CA LEU A 54 -5.62 7.78 6.85
C LEU A 54 -4.93 6.41 6.89
N ASN A 55 -4.09 6.22 7.91
CA ASN A 55 -3.15 5.10 8.01
C ASN A 55 -3.85 3.73 8.05
N GLU A 56 -5.02 3.61 8.69
CA GLU A 56 -5.77 2.36 8.73
C GLU A 56 -6.23 1.93 7.33
N ALA A 57 -6.81 2.86 6.57
CA ALA A 57 -7.21 2.60 5.18
C ALA A 57 -5.98 2.32 4.30
N ALA A 58 -4.92 3.12 4.42
CA ALA A 58 -3.68 2.89 3.68
C ALA A 58 -3.10 1.49 3.96
N CYS A 59 -3.15 1.03 5.21
CA CYS A 59 -2.70 -0.30 5.60
C CYS A 59 -3.53 -1.41 4.96
N GLN A 60 -4.86 -1.28 4.91
CA GLN A 60 -5.73 -2.26 4.23
C GLN A 60 -5.39 -2.39 2.75
N PHE A 61 -5.12 -1.26 2.07
CA PHE A 61 -4.72 -1.27 0.66
C PHE A 61 -3.29 -1.80 0.46
N ALA A 62 -2.38 -1.57 1.41
CA ALA A 62 -1.05 -2.17 1.37
C ALA A 62 -1.09 -3.70 1.49
N LEU A 63 -1.96 -4.23 2.36
CA LEU A 63 -2.19 -5.67 2.50
C LEU A 63 -2.83 -6.27 1.24
N ALA A 64 -3.87 -5.63 0.70
CA ALA A 64 -4.48 -6.05 -0.56
C ALA A 64 -3.48 -6.02 -1.72
N ALA A 65 -2.61 -5.01 -1.79
CA ALA A 65 -1.51 -4.97 -2.76
C ALA A 65 -0.56 -6.16 -2.58
N LEU A 66 -0.23 -6.51 -1.33
CA LEU A 66 0.68 -7.61 -1.03
C LEU A 66 0.12 -8.96 -1.50
N GLU A 67 -1.17 -9.22 -1.27
CA GLU A 67 -1.86 -10.43 -1.74
C GLU A 67 -1.81 -10.57 -3.27
N GLN A 68 -1.93 -9.45 -3.99
CA GLN A 68 -1.86 -9.45 -5.46
C GLN A 68 -0.47 -9.72 -6.03
N VAL A 69 0.62 -9.54 -5.25
CA VAL A 69 1.98 -9.72 -5.79
C VAL A 69 2.19 -11.15 -6.30
N ASP A 70 1.70 -12.15 -5.58
CA ASP A 70 1.89 -13.56 -5.97
C ASP A 70 1.14 -13.90 -7.26
N GLU A 71 -0.08 -13.38 -7.43
CA GLU A 71 -0.85 -13.54 -8.68
C GLU A 71 -0.13 -12.91 -9.87
N VAL A 72 0.39 -11.69 -9.70
CA VAL A 72 1.12 -10.95 -10.75
C VAL A 72 2.39 -11.70 -11.15
N VAL A 73 3.15 -12.22 -10.17
CA VAL A 73 4.39 -12.96 -10.43
C VAL A 73 4.13 -14.27 -11.17
N GLN A 74 3.08 -15.01 -10.78
CA GLN A 74 2.72 -16.24 -11.47
C GLN A 74 2.34 -15.96 -12.93
N LEU A 75 1.53 -14.93 -13.16
CA LEU A 75 1.07 -14.59 -14.50
C LEU A 75 2.19 -14.00 -15.37
N GLU A 76 3.09 -13.20 -14.80
CA GLU A 76 4.29 -12.70 -15.49
C GLU A 76 5.21 -13.83 -15.94
N ASN A 77 5.43 -14.84 -15.10
CA ASN A 77 6.23 -16.01 -15.46
C ASN A 77 5.61 -16.83 -16.60
N GLN A 78 4.28 -16.89 -16.69
CA GLN A 78 3.57 -17.60 -17.74
C GLN A 78 3.54 -16.83 -19.06
N LEU A 79 3.36 -15.51 -19.00
CA LEU A 79 3.16 -14.66 -20.18
C LEU A 79 4.45 -14.01 -20.68
N HIS A 80 5.54 -14.03 -19.89
CA HIS A 80 6.77 -13.28 -20.14
C HIS A 80 6.50 -11.82 -20.52
N SER A 81 5.51 -11.21 -19.85
CA SER A 81 4.94 -9.92 -20.25
C SER A 81 5.79 -8.71 -19.87
N GLY A 82 6.82 -8.89 -19.04
CA GLY A 82 7.57 -7.78 -18.43
C GLY A 82 6.65 -6.81 -17.70
N ALA A 83 5.66 -7.34 -16.99
CA ALA A 83 4.59 -6.56 -16.35
C ALA A 83 5.06 -5.89 -15.06
N LEU A 84 6.09 -6.46 -14.43
CA LEU A 84 6.65 -5.93 -13.21
C LEU A 84 7.86 -5.05 -13.53
N PRO A 85 7.88 -3.77 -13.10
CA PRO A 85 9.00 -2.86 -13.36
C PRO A 85 10.25 -3.22 -12.54
N GLU A 86 10.12 -4.11 -11.57
CA GLU A 86 11.17 -4.49 -10.62
C GLU A 86 10.90 -5.87 -10.02
N SER A 87 11.81 -6.39 -9.19
CA SER A 87 11.62 -7.71 -8.62
C SER A 87 10.46 -7.75 -7.60
N ALA A 88 9.75 -8.88 -7.55
CA ALA A 88 8.69 -9.09 -6.57
C ALA A 88 9.19 -8.99 -5.11
N ALA A 89 10.45 -9.35 -4.85
CA ALA A 89 11.06 -9.18 -3.52
C ALA A 89 11.13 -7.70 -3.14
N THR A 90 11.52 -6.83 -4.08
CA THR A 90 11.59 -5.38 -3.90
C THR A 90 10.21 -4.79 -3.61
N ILE A 91 9.18 -5.22 -4.35
CA ILE A 91 7.80 -4.76 -4.13
C ILE A 91 7.29 -5.18 -2.75
N ARG A 92 7.45 -6.47 -2.39
CA ARG A 92 7.07 -6.97 -1.06
C ARG A 92 7.81 -6.22 0.04
N GLY A 93 9.10 -5.94 -0.15
CA GLY A 93 9.90 -5.22 0.83
C GLY A 93 9.36 -3.83 1.13
N ARG A 94 9.01 -3.07 0.09
CA ARG A 94 8.38 -1.75 0.25
C ARG A 94 6.99 -1.80 0.85
N LEU A 95 6.15 -2.75 0.42
CA LEU A 95 4.80 -2.89 0.97
C LEU A 95 4.84 -3.21 2.46
N TRP A 96 5.72 -4.11 2.90
CA TRP A 96 5.90 -4.39 4.32
C TRP A 96 6.45 -3.20 5.10
N ALA A 97 7.37 -2.41 4.53
CA ALA A 97 7.83 -1.16 5.14
C ALA A 97 6.69 -0.14 5.32
N ASN A 98 5.77 -0.05 4.35
CA ASN A 98 4.58 0.80 4.47
C ASN A 98 3.60 0.27 5.53
N ILE A 99 3.33 -1.04 5.56
CA ILE A 99 2.49 -1.67 6.59
C ILE A 99 3.07 -1.42 7.98
N PHE A 100 4.40 -1.56 8.15
CA PHE A 100 5.09 -1.20 9.38
C PHE A 100 4.83 0.26 9.75
N LYS A 101 5.05 1.19 8.82
CA LYS A 101 4.86 2.63 9.05
C LYS A 101 3.43 2.92 9.52
N PHE A 102 2.43 2.43 8.80
CA PHE A 102 1.03 2.70 9.11
C PHE A 102 0.62 2.14 10.47
N ASN A 103 1.02 0.92 10.81
CA ASN A 103 0.75 0.35 12.13
C ASN A 103 1.49 1.08 13.25
N LEU A 104 2.73 1.52 13.00
CA LEU A 104 3.49 2.29 13.99
C LEU A 104 2.84 3.65 14.25
N ASP A 105 2.39 4.34 13.20
CA ASP A 105 1.70 5.63 13.32
C ASP A 105 0.33 5.51 14.01
N LEU A 106 -0.30 4.32 13.95
CA LEU A 106 -1.51 3.97 14.71
C LEU A 106 -1.20 3.47 16.14
N SER A 107 0.07 3.40 16.54
CA SER A 107 0.52 2.80 17.82
C SER A 107 0.15 1.31 17.98
N HIS A 108 -0.09 0.59 16.88
CA HIS A 108 -0.30 -0.85 16.86
C HIS A 108 1.04 -1.59 16.86
N TYR A 109 1.74 -1.55 18.00
CA TYR A 109 3.14 -2.00 18.08
C TYR A 109 3.35 -3.48 17.75
N SER A 110 2.40 -4.35 18.11
CA SER A 110 2.46 -5.79 17.81
C SER A 110 2.39 -6.05 16.30
N ASP A 111 1.50 -5.35 15.60
CA ASP A 111 1.34 -5.47 14.15
C ASP A 111 2.52 -4.83 13.40
N ALA A 112 3.03 -3.70 13.92
CA ALA A 112 4.24 -3.07 13.40
C ALA A 112 5.46 -4.00 13.51
N TYR A 113 5.65 -4.67 14.65
CA TYR A 113 6.71 -5.67 14.81
C TYR A 113 6.53 -6.87 13.87
N SER A 114 5.29 -7.36 13.75
CA SER A 114 4.94 -8.45 12.83
C SER A 114 5.25 -8.10 11.37
N ALA A 115 5.06 -6.84 10.97
CA ALA A 115 5.42 -6.36 9.64
C ALA A 115 6.94 -6.34 9.41
N ILE A 116 7.75 -6.00 10.43
CA ILE A 116 9.22 -6.04 10.34
C ILE A 116 9.71 -7.45 10.05
N ILE A 117 9.26 -8.44 10.84
CA ILE A 117 9.74 -9.83 10.70
C ILE A 117 9.28 -10.48 9.39
N SER A 118 8.14 -10.04 8.85
CA SER A 118 7.56 -10.56 7.60
C SER A 118 8.19 -9.95 6.34
N ASN A 119 8.90 -8.83 6.47
CA ASN A 119 9.54 -8.17 5.35
C ASN A 119 10.63 -9.10 4.74
N PRO A 120 10.68 -9.36 3.43
CA PRO A 120 11.75 -10.16 2.84
C PRO A 120 13.05 -9.35 2.58
N ASP A 121 13.00 -8.02 2.66
CA ASP A 121 14.14 -7.14 2.41
C ASP A 121 14.88 -6.80 3.72
N GLU A 122 16.12 -7.31 3.84
CA GLU A 122 16.92 -7.17 5.05
C GLU A 122 17.27 -5.71 5.35
N GLU A 123 17.58 -4.89 4.35
CA GLU A 123 17.89 -3.47 4.59
C GLU A 123 16.69 -2.73 5.18
N SER A 124 15.50 -2.92 4.59
CA SER A 124 14.25 -2.37 5.12
C SER A 124 13.96 -2.83 6.55
N LYS A 125 14.25 -4.09 6.91
CA LYS A 125 14.09 -4.55 8.31
C LYS A 125 14.90 -3.74 9.29
N HIS A 126 16.18 -3.50 8.98
CA HIS A 126 17.08 -2.77 9.88
C HIS A 126 16.62 -1.31 10.05
N ILE A 127 16.18 -0.67 8.96
CA ILE A 127 15.63 0.69 8.99
C ILE A 127 14.36 0.75 9.85
N CYS A 128 13.43 -0.17 9.62
CA CYS A 128 12.17 -0.24 10.36
C CYS A 128 12.40 -0.55 11.85
N LEU A 129 13.27 -1.51 12.17
CA LEU A 129 13.61 -1.86 13.56
C LEU A 129 14.23 -0.68 14.31
N ARG A 130 15.16 0.04 13.68
CA ARG A 130 15.74 1.24 14.28
C ARG A 130 14.67 2.29 14.59
N ARG A 131 13.75 2.54 13.65
CA ARG A 131 12.64 3.49 13.85
C ARG A 131 11.69 3.02 14.95
N PHE A 132 11.36 1.73 14.97
CA PHE A 132 10.49 1.11 15.96
C PHE A 132 11.01 1.34 17.38
N ILE A 133 12.28 1.02 17.64
CA ILE A 133 12.91 1.21 18.95
C ILE A 133 12.87 2.68 19.38
N ILE A 134 13.16 3.62 18.46
CA ILE A 134 13.10 5.06 18.75
C ILE A 134 11.70 5.45 19.22
N VAL A 135 10.66 5.06 18.48
CA VAL A 135 9.27 5.42 18.81
C VAL A 135 8.82 4.76 20.11
N LEU A 136 9.17 3.50 20.37
CA LEU A 136 8.86 2.85 21.65
C LEU A 136 9.51 3.59 22.83
N CYS A 137 10.77 4.01 22.68
CA CYS A 137 11.46 4.80 23.69
C CYS A 137 10.82 6.17 23.93
N GLU A 138 10.42 6.86 22.85
CA GLU A 138 9.78 8.18 22.92
C GLU A 138 8.41 8.12 23.60
N HIS A 139 7.65 7.04 23.38
CA HIS A 139 6.31 6.85 23.97
C HIS A 139 6.33 6.13 25.32
N GLY A 140 7.47 5.56 25.74
CA GLY A 140 7.55 4.73 26.94
C GLY A 140 6.78 3.41 26.82
N ALA A 141 6.55 2.92 25.61
CA ALA A 141 5.71 1.76 25.31
C ALA A 141 6.53 0.45 25.32
N PHE A 142 7.07 0.07 26.48
CA PHE A 142 7.88 -1.16 26.63
C PHE A 142 7.10 -2.37 27.19
N GLU A 143 5.77 -2.24 27.29
CA GLU A 143 4.88 -3.23 27.90
C GLU A 143 4.35 -4.26 26.89
#